data_AF-A0A9P8KQE1-F1
#
_entry.id   AF-A0A9P8KQE1-F1
#
_cell.length_a   1.000
_cell.length_b   1.000
_cell.length_c   1.000
_cell.angle_alpha   90.00
_cell.angle_beta   90.00
_cell.angle_gamma   90.00
#
_symmetry.space_group_name_H-M   'P 1'
#
loop_
_entity.id
_entity.type
_entity.pdbx_description
1 polymer ?
#
loop_
_entity_poly.entity_id
_entity_poly.type
_entity_poly.pdbx_seq_one_letter_code
_entity_poly.pdbx_strand_id
1 'polypeptide(L)'
;MSSSHPTPASRPGAPWRLASVAVMGSVGAASRAFLYGLNRVEVTGLDNLLGVLDRRKNGQRDRGLLTVCNHVSVLDDPLIWGILPLRYAVDVENLRWGLGAHDICFKNRFFSAFFSYGQVLPTHRLWHSPQGGLYQPTIAQAIKLLSSPSSVIKPSDMTFSTNGTDSFVSPSAFAANHYAWVHIFPEACCHQNPDSTLRYFKWGVSRLILESDPAPEFVPMFIHGTQNIMSEDRGFPRFLPRIGQRVRVMIGKPTDVDSLFGHYRTSWKKMVEKAGDPDQLRHDPEAVQLRVELAKAVRDEIQKLRLSMGFAPEEDETAALAETWSKEPNKRKFKSPVDGSLVNRH
;
A
#
# COMPACT_ATOMS: atom_id res chain seq x y z
N MET A 1 -7.28 33.36 -31.89
CA MET A 1 -7.49 31.90 -31.78
C MET A 1 -7.17 31.51 -30.33
N SER A 2 -8.21 31.35 -29.50
CA SER A 2 -8.05 30.93 -28.11
C SER A 2 -7.93 29.41 -28.08
N SER A 3 -6.75 28.89 -27.73
CA SER A 3 -6.55 27.46 -27.51
C SER A 3 -7.27 27.06 -26.23
N SER A 4 -8.52 26.61 -26.37
CA SER A 4 -9.27 25.98 -25.27
C SER A 4 -8.59 24.66 -24.91
N HIS A 5 -7.68 24.68 -23.95
CA HIS A 5 -7.25 23.45 -23.30
C HIS A 5 -8.49 22.83 -22.63
N PRO A 6 -8.84 21.57 -22.92
CA PRO A 6 -9.97 20.93 -22.26
C PRO A 6 -9.69 20.88 -20.76
N THR A 7 -10.61 21.44 -19.96
CA THR A 7 -10.62 21.27 -18.50
C THR A 7 -10.51 19.77 -18.19
N PRO A 8 -9.60 19.33 -17.31
CA PRO A 8 -9.46 17.92 -16.99
C PRO A 8 -10.78 17.33 -16.50
N ALA A 9 -11.05 16.07 -16.84
CA ALA A 9 -12.23 15.39 -16.34
C ALA A 9 -12.14 15.33 -14.80
N SER A 10 -13.13 15.94 -14.12
CA SER A 10 -13.15 15.97 -12.65
C SER A 10 -13.16 14.57 -12.04
N ARG A 11 -13.77 13.60 -12.74
CA ARG A 11 -13.99 12.21 -12.30
C ARG A 11 -13.95 11.24 -13.48
N PRO A 12 -13.69 9.94 -13.23
CA PRO A 12 -13.91 8.90 -14.22
C PRO A 12 -15.38 8.85 -14.71
N GLY A 13 -15.59 8.31 -15.91
CA GLY A 13 -16.92 8.13 -16.48
C GLY A 13 -17.87 7.33 -15.58
N ALA A 14 -19.18 7.56 -15.71
CA ALA A 14 -20.19 6.89 -14.88
C ALA A 14 -20.10 5.34 -14.91
N PRO A 15 -19.89 4.67 -16.06
CA PRO A 15 -19.74 3.21 -16.08
C PRO A 15 -18.56 2.72 -15.23
N TRP A 16 -17.42 3.42 -15.26
CA TRP A 16 -16.25 3.09 -14.44
C TRP A 16 -16.58 3.21 -12.96
N ARG A 17 -17.22 4.31 -12.55
CA ARG A 17 -17.59 4.55 -11.15
C ARG A 17 -18.57 3.51 -10.64
N LEU A 18 -19.58 3.15 -11.43
CA LEU A 18 -20.54 2.10 -11.06
C LEU A 18 -19.88 0.73 -10.95
N ALA A 19 -18.98 0.38 -11.88
CA ALA A 19 -18.22 -0.87 -11.83
C ALA A 19 -17.30 -0.92 -10.59
N SER A 20 -16.64 0.19 -10.27
CA SER A 20 -15.80 0.29 -9.07
C SER A 20 -16.62 0.15 -7.79
N VAL A 21 -17.78 0.81 -7.67
CA VAL A 21 -18.71 0.63 -6.54
C VAL A 21 -19.16 -0.82 -6.43
N ALA A 22 -19.50 -1.47 -7.54
CA ALA A 22 -19.91 -2.87 -7.54
C ALA A 22 -18.79 -3.81 -7.06
N VAL A 23 -17.57 -3.65 -7.56
CA VAL A 23 -16.41 -4.46 -7.15
C VAL A 23 -16.03 -4.19 -5.70
N MET A 24 -15.80 -2.93 -5.32
CA MET A 24 -15.39 -2.56 -3.96
C MET A 24 -16.45 -2.91 -2.92
N GLY A 25 -17.73 -2.64 -3.22
CA GLY A 25 -18.85 -2.95 -2.34
C GLY A 25 -19.05 -4.45 -2.15
N SER A 26 -18.98 -5.23 -3.23
CA SER A 26 -19.15 -6.70 -3.16
C SER A 26 -17.98 -7.37 -2.43
N VAL A 27 -16.74 -6.99 -2.73
CA VAL A 27 -15.55 -7.52 -2.03
C VAL A 27 -15.59 -7.11 -0.57
N GLY A 28 -15.88 -5.85 -0.25
CA GLY A 28 -16.00 -5.38 1.13
C GLY A 28 -17.08 -6.12 1.92
N ALA A 29 -18.26 -6.33 1.34
CA ALA A 29 -19.35 -7.08 1.96
C ALA A 29 -19.00 -8.56 2.15
N ALA A 30 -18.42 -9.21 1.14
CA ALA A 30 -17.99 -10.61 1.22
C ALA A 30 -16.89 -10.81 2.27
N SER A 31 -15.87 -9.94 2.28
CA SER A 31 -14.81 -9.95 3.28
C SER A 31 -15.35 -9.72 4.68
N ARG A 32 -16.29 -8.78 4.86
CA ARG A 32 -16.95 -8.55 6.15
C ARG A 32 -17.74 -9.79 6.61
N ALA A 33 -18.54 -10.38 5.74
CA ALA A 33 -19.31 -11.59 6.04
C ALA A 33 -18.39 -12.77 6.40
N PHE A 34 -17.29 -12.95 5.67
CA PHE A 34 -16.29 -13.97 5.97
C PHE A 34 -15.59 -13.72 7.32
N LEU A 35 -15.17 -12.48 7.59
CA LEU A 35 -14.48 -12.13 8.83
C LEU A 35 -15.39 -12.27 10.05
N TYR A 36 -16.56 -11.64 10.06
CA TYR A 36 -17.43 -11.61 11.24
C TYR A 36 -18.40 -12.79 11.32
N GLY A 37 -18.71 -13.45 10.20
CA GLY A 37 -19.61 -14.59 10.16
C GLY A 37 -18.90 -15.94 10.34
N LEU A 38 -17.64 -16.06 9.89
CA LEU A 38 -16.91 -17.34 9.88
C LEU A 38 -15.62 -17.30 10.71
N ASN A 39 -15.23 -16.16 11.28
CA ASN A 39 -14.00 -16.01 12.06
C ASN A 39 -14.27 -15.16 13.32
N ARG A 40 -13.26 -15.06 14.20
CA ARG A 40 -13.27 -14.18 15.38
C ARG A 40 -12.40 -12.98 15.09
N VAL A 41 -12.97 -11.78 15.15
CA VAL A 41 -12.28 -10.54 14.76
C VAL A 41 -12.17 -9.61 15.96
N GLU A 42 -10.96 -9.11 16.19
CA GLU A 42 -10.69 -8.07 17.16
C GLU A 42 -9.99 -6.91 16.46
N VAL A 43 -10.58 -5.72 16.55
CA VAL A 43 -10.00 -4.51 15.95
C VAL A 43 -9.82 -3.48 17.04
N THR A 44 -8.57 -3.10 17.29
CA THR A 44 -8.23 -2.04 18.24
C THR A 44 -7.90 -0.77 17.46
N GLY A 45 -8.47 0.36 17.89
CA GLY A 45 -8.23 1.65 17.25
C GLY A 45 -9.00 1.87 15.94
N LEU A 46 -10.08 1.11 15.69
CA LEU A 46 -10.91 1.29 14.50
C LEU A 46 -11.39 2.75 14.35
N ASP A 47 -11.77 3.39 15.45
CA ASP A 47 -12.24 4.78 15.47
C ASP A 47 -11.19 5.78 14.97
N ASN A 48 -9.90 5.47 15.07
CA ASN A 48 -8.84 6.29 14.50
C ASN A 48 -9.01 6.42 12.98
N LEU A 49 -9.20 5.27 12.30
CA LEU A 49 -9.41 5.23 10.86
C LEU A 49 -10.79 5.78 10.48
N LEU A 50 -11.85 5.41 11.20
CA LEU A 50 -13.19 5.91 10.89
C LEU A 50 -13.27 7.44 11.03
N GLY A 51 -12.65 8.02 12.05
CA GLY A 51 -12.58 9.46 12.24
C GLY A 51 -11.84 10.16 11.10
N VAL A 52 -10.75 9.58 10.59
CA VAL A 52 -10.05 10.08 9.39
C VAL A 52 -10.98 10.01 8.17
N LEU A 53 -11.61 8.86 7.92
CA LEU A 53 -12.52 8.70 6.78
C LEU A 53 -13.70 9.66 6.85
N ASP A 54 -14.27 9.89 8.04
CA ASP A 54 -15.39 10.82 8.22
C ASP A 54 -14.99 12.28 7.96
N ARG A 55 -13.80 12.72 8.38
CA ARG A 55 -13.28 14.07 8.06
C ARG A 55 -13.06 14.28 6.55
N ARG A 56 -12.74 13.20 5.84
CA ARG A 56 -12.37 13.22 4.41
C ARG A 56 -13.56 13.11 3.45
N LYS A 57 -14.77 12.88 3.98
CA LYS A 57 -15.98 12.72 3.17
C LYS A 57 -16.30 13.97 2.35
N ASN A 58 -17.12 13.77 1.32
CA ASN A 58 -17.68 14.85 0.49
C ASN A 58 -16.61 15.77 -0.15
N GLY A 59 -15.43 15.23 -0.46
CA GLY A 59 -14.35 15.97 -1.10
C GLY A 59 -13.59 16.93 -0.17
N GLN A 60 -13.82 16.87 1.14
CA GLN A 60 -13.08 17.65 2.14
C GLN A 60 -11.71 17.02 2.43
N ARG A 61 -10.88 16.89 1.40
CA ARG A 61 -9.52 16.35 1.51
C ARG A 61 -8.52 17.45 1.17
N ASP A 62 -7.66 17.76 2.12
CA ASP A 62 -6.57 18.73 2.03
C ASP A 62 -5.20 18.05 1.85
N ARG A 63 -5.10 16.75 2.19
CA ARG A 63 -3.89 15.92 2.05
C ARG A 63 -4.22 14.45 1.79
N GLY A 64 -3.26 13.70 1.24
CA GLY A 64 -3.37 12.24 1.09
C GLY A 64 -3.46 11.51 2.44
N LEU A 65 -3.94 10.27 2.42
CA LEU A 65 -3.90 9.36 3.57
C LEU A 65 -3.02 8.15 3.21
N LEU A 66 -1.96 7.92 3.99
CA LEU A 66 -1.07 6.78 3.82
C LEU A 66 -1.26 5.80 4.99
N THR A 67 -1.80 4.62 4.69
CA THR A 67 -1.81 3.50 5.63
C THR A 67 -0.71 2.51 5.30
N VAL A 68 0.00 2.05 6.33
CA VAL A 68 1.11 1.10 6.17
C VAL A 68 0.90 -0.09 7.09
N CYS A 69 1.00 -1.30 6.54
CA CYS A 69 0.77 -2.54 7.28
C CYS A 69 1.85 -3.59 6.99
N ASN A 70 2.06 -4.51 7.93
CA ASN A 70 2.77 -5.77 7.67
C ASN A 70 1.93 -6.69 6.78
N HIS A 71 2.55 -7.69 6.16
CA HIS A 71 1.90 -8.57 5.19
C HIS A 71 2.19 -10.03 5.47
N VAL A 72 1.18 -10.74 5.96
CA VAL A 72 1.29 -12.14 6.41
C VAL A 72 0.44 -13.08 5.55
N SER A 73 -0.38 -12.58 4.63
CA SER A 73 -1.24 -13.42 3.79
C SER A 73 -1.63 -12.75 2.47
N VAL A 74 -1.76 -13.55 1.41
CA VAL A 74 -2.30 -13.10 0.11
C VAL A 74 -3.70 -12.50 0.20
N LEU A 75 -4.43 -12.81 1.27
CA LEU A 75 -5.77 -12.28 1.50
C LEU A 75 -5.79 -11.02 2.37
N ASP A 76 -4.64 -10.50 2.81
CA ASP A 76 -4.60 -9.31 3.67
C ASP A 76 -5.32 -8.14 3.01
N ASP A 77 -4.94 -7.77 1.78
CA ASP A 77 -5.55 -6.63 1.11
C ASP A 77 -7.07 -6.79 0.91
N PRO A 78 -7.64 -7.88 0.37
CA PRO A 78 -9.10 -7.96 0.27
C PRO A 78 -9.82 -8.13 1.62
N LEU A 79 -9.22 -8.80 2.61
CA LEU A 79 -9.90 -9.10 3.88
C LEU A 79 -9.86 -7.94 4.88
N ILE A 80 -8.73 -7.25 5.05
CA ILE A 80 -8.54 -6.31 6.16
C ILE A 80 -9.61 -5.20 6.17
N TRP A 81 -10.21 -4.86 5.03
CA TRP A 81 -11.26 -3.82 4.93
C TRP A 81 -12.66 -4.31 5.23
N GLY A 82 -12.85 -5.61 5.40
CA GLY A 82 -14.07 -6.15 6.00
C GLY A 82 -14.31 -5.63 7.42
N ILE A 83 -13.29 -5.07 8.08
CA ILE A 83 -13.43 -4.38 9.37
C ILE A 83 -14.29 -3.12 9.28
N LEU A 84 -14.33 -2.47 8.11
CA LEU A 84 -15.09 -1.24 7.92
C LEU A 84 -16.61 -1.52 7.95
N PRO A 85 -17.41 -0.66 8.58
CA PRO A 85 -18.86 -0.69 8.42
C PRO A 85 -19.26 -0.53 6.95
N LEU A 86 -20.32 -1.22 6.50
CA LEU A 86 -20.73 -1.25 5.09
C LEU A 86 -21.02 0.14 4.49
N ARG A 87 -21.37 1.13 5.32
CA ARG A 87 -21.55 2.53 4.88
C ARG A 87 -20.31 3.16 4.24
N TYR A 88 -19.10 2.65 4.55
CA TYR A 88 -17.86 3.12 3.95
C TYR A 88 -17.51 2.35 2.66
N ALA A 89 -18.05 1.15 2.46
CA ALA A 89 -17.69 0.27 1.34
C ALA A 89 -18.19 0.77 -0.04
N VAL A 90 -19.06 1.77 -0.06
CA VAL A 90 -19.65 2.36 -1.28
C VAL A 90 -19.10 3.75 -1.60
N ASP A 91 -18.30 4.35 -0.71
CA ASP A 91 -17.65 5.65 -0.93
C ASP A 91 -16.26 5.45 -1.58
N VAL A 92 -16.26 4.98 -2.84
CA VAL A 92 -15.03 4.58 -3.56
C VAL A 92 -13.99 5.70 -3.69
N GLU A 93 -14.41 6.97 -3.73
CA GLU A 93 -13.48 8.11 -3.78
C GLU A 93 -12.71 8.27 -2.45
N ASN A 94 -13.27 7.80 -1.35
CA ASN A 94 -12.65 7.83 -0.02
C ASN A 94 -12.15 6.46 0.44
N LEU A 95 -12.19 5.44 -0.44
CA LEU A 95 -11.59 4.13 -0.20
C LEU A 95 -10.15 4.10 -0.74
N ARG A 96 -9.40 3.11 -0.25
CA ARG A 96 -7.97 3.00 -0.54
C ARG A 96 -7.70 2.65 -2.00
N TRP A 97 -6.55 3.10 -2.46
CA TRP A 97 -5.79 2.49 -3.53
C TRP A 97 -4.77 1.51 -2.95
N GLY A 98 -4.64 0.34 -3.55
CA GLY A 98 -3.65 -0.68 -3.20
C GLY A 98 -2.60 -0.87 -4.28
N LEU A 99 -1.53 -1.60 -3.96
CA LEU A 99 -0.49 -2.00 -4.93
C LEU A 99 -0.52 -3.53 -5.06
N GLY A 100 -0.79 -4.03 -6.27
CA GLY A 100 -0.92 -5.45 -6.55
C GLY A 100 0.20 -5.96 -7.44
N ALA A 101 0.72 -7.16 -7.18
CA ALA A 101 1.73 -7.78 -8.03
C ALA A 101 1.17 -8.00 -9.44
N HIS A 102 1.84 -7.45 -10.46
CA HIS A 102 1.37 -7.48 -11.85
C HIS A 102 1.14 -8.92 -12.34
N ASP A 103 2.10 -9.80 -12.08
CA ASP A 103 2.08 -11.21 -12.49
C ASP A 103 1.01 -12.05 -11.77
N ILE A 104 0.37 -11.52 -10.72
CA ILE A 104 -0.73 -12.18 -9.99
C ILE A 104 -2.08 -11.55 -10.34
N CYS A 105 -2.18 -10.24 -10.20
CA CYS A 105 -3.42 -9.50 -10.28
C CYS A 105 -3.76 -9.11 -11.74
N PHE A 106 -2.78 -9.08 -12.64
CA PHE A 106 -2.96 -8.55 -14.01
C PHE A 106 -2.60 -9.58 -15.09
N LYS A 107 -2.83 -10.87 -14.80
CA LYS A 107 -2.52 -12.00 -15.70
C LYS A 107 -3.31 -12.01 -17.01
N ASN A 108 -4.55 -11.52 -16.97
CA ASN A 108 -5.45 -11.51 -18.12
C ASN A 108 -6.44 -10.34 -18.02
N ARG A 109 -7.12 -10.03 -19.12
CA ARG A 109 -8.02 -8.86 -19.22
C ARG A 109 -9.13 -8.84 -18.17
N PHE A 110 -9.65 -10.00 -17.77
CA PHE A 110 -10.69 -10.08 -16.74
C PHE A 110 -10.15 -9.69 -15.36
N PHE A 111 -9.05 -10.31 -14.93
CA PHE A 111 -8.43 -9.96 -13.65
C PHE A 111 -7.91 -8.51 -13.66
N SER A 112 -7.28 -8.07 -14.75
CA SER A 112 -6.84 -6.68 -14.89
C SER A 112 -7.98 -5.69 -14.73
N ALA A 113 -9.15 -5.95 -15.31
CA ALA A 113 -10.33 -5.12 -15.13
C ALA A 113 -10.83 -5.15 -13.67
N PHE A 114 -10.98 -6.36 -13.10
CA PHE A 114 -11.42 -6.54 -11.71
C PHE A 114 -10.54 -5.76 -10.72
N PHE A 115 -9.23 -5.93 -10.79
CA PHE A 115 -8.28 -5.25 -9.89
C PHE A 115 -8.20 -3.74 -10.15
N SER A 116 -8.35 -3.29 -11.41
CA SER A 116 -8.40 -1.85 -11.70
C SER A 116 -9.66 -1.19 -11.12
N TYR A 117 -10.83 -1.84 -11.22
CA TYR A 117 -12.06 -1.38 -10.57
C TYR A 117 -11.99 -1.48 -9.04
N GLY A 118 -11.21 -2.41 -8.52
CA GLY A 118 -10.85 -2.55 -7.11
C GLY A 118 -9.78 -1.58 -6.62
N GLN A 119 -9.44 -0.54 -7.41
CA GLN A 119 -8.45 0.49 -7.06
C GLN A 119 -7.05 -0.08 -6.76
N VAL A 120 -6.64 -1.13 -7.47
CA VAL A 120 -5.31 -1.73 -7.34
C VAL A 120 -4.41 -1.28 -8.49
N LEU A 121 -3.22 -0.79 -8.15
CA LEU A 121 -2.22 -0.36 -9.11
C LEU A 121 -1.28 -1.54 -9.48
N PRO A 122 -1.04 -1.79 -10.78
CA PRO A 122 -0.18 -2.88 -11.25
C PRO A 122 1.29 -2.63 -10.91
N THR A 123 1.89 -3.50 -10.10
CA THR A 123 3.25 -3.32 -9.57
C THR A 123 4.16 -4.46 -9.99
N HIS A 124 5.25 -4.14 -10.69
CA HIS A 124 6.28 -5.10 -11.06
C HIS A 124 7.35 -5.22 -9.97
N ARG A 125 7.80 -6.45 -9.78
CA ARG A 125 8.89 -6.79 -8.87
C ARG A 125 10.13 -7.05 -9.70
N LEU A 126 11.30 -6.64 -9.21
CA LEU A 126 12.59 -6.84 -9.89
C LEU A 126 12.86 -8.30 -10.27
N TRP A 127 12.26 -9.24 -9.52
CA TRP A 127 12.35 -10.66 -9.80
C TRP A 127 11.67 -11.09 -11.11
N HIS A 128 10.60 -10.40 -11.53
CA HIS A 128 9.79 -10.75 -12.70
C HIS A 128 9.99 -9.82 -13.89
N SER A 129 10.52 -8.62 -13.67
CA SER A 129 10.71 -7.62 -14.71
C SER A 129 11.90 -6.70 -14.40
N PRO A 130 12.77 -6.42 -15.38
CA PRO A 130 13.83 -5.42 -15.23
C PRO A 130 13.28 -3.98 -15.10
N GLN A 131 12.01 -3.76 -15.46
CA GLN A 131 11.28 -2.50 -15.25
C GLN A 131 10.63 -2.41 -13.86
N GLY A 132 10.72 -3.47 -13.05
CA GLY A 132 10.26 -3.47 -11.67
C GLY A 132 11.11 -2.62 -10.73
N GLY A 133 10.72 -2.60 -9.46
CA GLY A 133 11.46 -1.88 -8.42
C GLY A 133 10.91 -0.49 -8.13
N LEU A 134 11.72 0.37 -7.54
CA LEU A 134 11.20 1.51 -6.79
C LEU A 134 10.88 2.74 -7.63
N TYR A 135 11.39 2.80 -8.87
CA TYR A 135 11.17 3.89 -9.81
C TYR A 135 10.21 3.53 -10.96
N GLN A 136 9.45 2.46 -10.79
CA GLN A 136 8.42 2.10 -11.74
C GLN A 136 7.30 3.17 -11.79
N PRO A 137 6.62 3.34 -12.94
CA PRO A 137 5.54 4.32 -13.11
C PRO A 137 4.42 4.21 -12.07
N THR A 138 4.17 3.01 -11.56
CA THR A 138 3.17 2.72 -10.53
C THR A 138 3.44 3.46 -9.21
N ILE A 139 4.70 3.58 -8.79
CA ILE A 139 5.06 4.33 -7.58
C ILE A 139 4.83 5.82 -7.80
N ALA A 140 5.17 6.33 -9.00
CA ALA A 140 4.87 7.72 -9.35
C ALA A 140 3.35 7.99 -9.34
N GLN A 141 2.53 7.04 -9.80
CA GLN A 141 1.07 7.14 -9.71
C GLN A 141 0.57 7.19 -8.26
N ALA A 142 1.11 6.35 -7.37
CA ALA A 142 0.76 6.38 -5.95
C ALA A 142 1.14 7.71 -5.27
N ILE A 143 2.30 8.29 -5.61
CA ILE A 143 2.72 9.62 -5.12
C ILE A 143 1.75 10.69 -5.62
N LYS A 144 1.39 10.67 -6.91
CA LYS A 144 0.42 11.64 -7.48
C LYS A 144 -0.96 11.52 -6.83
N LEU A 145 -1.42 10.31 -6.52
CA LEU A 145 -2.68 10.06 -5.80
C LEU A 145 -2.67 10.68 -4.40
N LEU A 146 -1.54 10.61 -3.67
CA LEU A 146 -1.40 11.22 -2.34
C LEU A 146 -1.28 12.74 -2.39
N SER A 147 -0.84 13.29 -3.52
CA SER A 147 -0.47 14.70 -3.68
C SER A 147 -1.62 15.54 -4.23
N SER A 148 -1.40 16.85 -4.18
CA SER A 148 -2.20 17.84 -4.90
C SER A 148 -2.20 17.59 -6.42
N PRO A 149 -3.27 17.95 -7.14
CA PRO A 149 -3.30 17.84 -8.59
C PRO A 149 -2.27 18.76 -9.23
N SER A 150 -1.55 18.25 -10.24
CA SER A 150 -0.79 19.11 -11.14
C SER A 150 -1.75 20.09 -11.81
N SER A 151 -1.35 21.37 -11.88
CA SER A 151 -2.15 22.43 -12.53
C SER A 151 -2.35 22.19 -14.03
N VAL A 152 -1.58 21.30 -14.64
CA VAL A 152 -1.65 20.92 -16.06
C VAL A 152 -1.69 19.40 -16.18
N ILE A 153 -2.80 18.84 -16.69
CA ILE A 153 -2.90 17.43 -17.07
C ILE A 153 -2.77 17.35 -18.58
N LYS A 154 -1.72 16.70 -19.09
CA LYS A 154 -1.53 16.49 -20.53
C LYS A 154 -2.32 15.27 -20.99
N PRO A 155 -2.73 15.17 -22.26
CA PRO A 155 -3.34 13.96 -22.80
C PRO A 155 -2.48 12.69 -22.59
N SER A 156 -1.15 12.85 -22.59
CA SER A 156 -0.19 11.78 -22.28
C SER A 156 -0.27 11.26 -20.84
N ASP A 157 -0.84 12.04 -19.92
CA ASP A 157 -0.98 11.69 -18.50
C ASP A 157 -2.23 10.85 -18.22
N MET A 158 -3.11 10.65 -19.22
CA MET A 158 -4.35 9.88 -19.11
C MET A 158 -4.12 8.38 -18.94
N THR A 159 -2.97 7.89 -19.40
CA THR A 159 -2.57 6.48 -19.28
C THR A 159 -1.12 6.37 -18.85
N PHE A 160 -0.76 5.26 -18.23
CA PHE A 160 0.62 4.90 -17.97
C PHE A 160 0.87 3.45 -18.36
N SER A 161 2.10 3.18 -18.79
CA SER A 161 2.57 1.84 -19.07
C SER A 161 3.51 1.41 -17.94
N THR A 162 3.48 0.13 -17.57
CA THR A 162 4.38 -0.46 -16.58
C THR A 162 5.54 -1.23 -17.20
N ASN A 163 5.45 -1.60 -18.47
CA ASN A 163 6.49 -2.35 -19.17
C ASN A 163 6.75 -1.90 -20.63
N GLY A 164 6.12 -0.82 -21.08
CA GLY A 164 6.19 -0.28 -22.45
C GLY A 164 5.22 -0.92 -23.45
N THR A 165 4.53 -2.01 -23.07
CA THR A 165 3.60 -2.75 -23.95
C THR A 165 2.16 -2.75 -23.46
N ASP A 166 1.97 -2.64 -22.14
CA ASP A 166 0.66 -2.47 -21.51
C ASP A 166 0.23 -1.00 -21.47
N SER A 167 -1.06 -0.77 -21.22
CA SER A 167 -1.60 0.57 -21.01
C SER A 167 -2.71 0.50 -19.98
N PHE A 168 -2.53 1.26 -18.90
CA PHE A 168 -3.49 1.41 -17.82
C PHE A 168 -3.98 2.85 -17.77
N VAL A 169 -5.27 3.04 -17.46
CA VAL A 169 -5.79 4.37 -17.14
C VAL A 169 -5.05 4.90 -15.91
N SER A 170 -4.54 6.11 -16.01
CA SER A 170 -3.85 6.83 -14.93
C SER A 170 -4.89 7.37 -13.95
N PRO A 171 -4.98 6.84 -12.72
CA PRO A 171 -5.97 7.32 -11.77
C PRO A 171 -5.73 8.77 -11.37
N SER A 172 -4.46 9.19 -11.32
CA SER A 172 -4.07 10.57 -11.04
C SER A 172 -4.39 11.55 -12.17
N ALA A 173 -4.93 11.10 -13.31
CA ALA A 173 -5.45 11.99 -14.34
C ALA A 173 -6.80 12.64 -13.95
N PHE A 174 -7.45 12.16 -12.87
CA PHE A 174 -8.74 12.66 -12.42
C PHE A 174 -8.59 13.44 -11.12
N ALA A 175 -9.09 14.69 -11.09
CA ALA A 175 -9.02 15.57 -9.92
C ALA A 175 -9.57 14.90 -8.64
N ALA A 176 -10.66 14.14 -8.76
CA ALA A 176 -11.28 13.43 -7.63
C ALA A 176 -10.43 12.29 -7.04
N ASN A 177 -9.33 11.90 -7.69
CA ASN A 177 -8.42 10.89 -7.16
C ASN A 177 -7.17 11.50 -6.49
N HIS A 178 -7.06 12.83 -6.41
CA HIS A 178 -6.02 13.48 -5.62
C HIS A 178 -6.38 13.52 -4.14
N TYR A 179 -5.35 13.68 -3.31
CA TYR A 179 -5.46 13.52 -1.86
C TYR A 179 -6.11 12.18 -1.48
N ALA A 180 -5.93 11.14 -2.27
CA ALA A 180 -6.55 9.84 -2.06
C ALA A 180 -5.96 9.12 -0.84
N TRP A 181 -6.63 8.04 -0.47
CA TRP A 181 -6.10 7.07 0.47
C TRP A 181 -5.26 6.03 -0.29
N VAL A 182 -4.00 5.83 0.09
CA VAL A 182 -3.13 4.75 -0.40
C VAL A 182 -2.77 3.81 0.75
N HIS A 183 -2.86 2.50 0.47
CA HIS A 183 -2.45 1.44 1.37
C HIS A 183 -1.30 0.64 0.78
N ILE A 184 -0.28 0.37 1.60
CA ILE A 184 0.86 -0.44 1.19
C ILE A 184 1.31 -1.45 2.24
N PHE A 185 1.98 -2.48 1.72
CA PHE A 185 2.67 -3.52 2.45
C PHE A 185 4.18 -3.45 2.13
N PRO A 186 4.98 -2.66 2.88
CA PRO A 186 6.37 -2.37 2.49
C PRO A 186 7.31 -3.57 2.57
N GLU A 187 6.92 -4.65 3.24
CA GLU A 187 7.64 -5.93 3.24
C GLU A 187 7.74 -6.53 1.82
N ALA A 188 6.77 -6.18 0.95
CA ALA A 188 6.68 -6.58 -0.45
C ALA A 188 6.69 -8.11 -0.69
N CYS A 189 6.37 -8.89 0.33
CA CYS A 189 6.13 -10.33 0.27
C CYS A 189 5.19 -10.72 1.42
N CYS A 190 4.53 -11.88 1.32
CA CYS A 190 3.92 -12.45 2.51
C CYS A 190 5.03 -13.05 3.36
N HIS A 191 5.15 -12.59 4.60
CA HIS A 191 6.13 -13.02 5.60
C HIS A 191 5.37 -13.62 6.79
N GLN A 192 5.45 -14.95 6.94
CA GLN A 192 4.77 -15.67 8.01
C GLN A 192 5.82 -16.16 9.02
N ASN A 193 6.11 -15.33 10.00
CA ASN A 193 6.99 -15.68 11.12
C ASN A 193 6.18 -16.24 12.30
N PRO A 194 6.59 -17.35 12.95
CA PRO A 194 5.91 -17.91 14.13
C PRO A 194 5.76 -16.92 15.29
N ASP A 195 6.78 -16.09 15.52
CA ASP A 195 6.82 -15.05 16.56
C ASP A 195 6.25 -13.71 16.07
N SER A 196 5.69 -13.72 14.85
CA SER A 196 5.07 -12.57 14.18
C SER A 196 6.00 -11.35 14.11
N THR A 197 7.31 -11.56 14.03
CA THR A 197 8.29 -10.50 13.80
C THR A 197 8.10 -9.85 12.44
N LEU A 198 8.61 -8.63 12.29
CA LEU A 198 8.55 -7.88 11.06
C LEU A 198 9.80 -8.11 10.20
N ARG A 199 9.62 -8.07 8.89
CA ARG A 199 10.75 -7.95 7.96
C ARG A 199 11.22 -6.50 7.86
N TYR A 200 12.40 -6.26 7.29
CA TYR A 200 12.77 -4.93 6.82
C TYR A 200 11.72 -4.37 5.85
N PHE A 201 11.51 -3.06 5.88
CA PHE A 201 10.61 -2.40 4.95
C PHE A 201 11.40 -1.90 3.74
N LYS A 202 10.89 -2.17 2.53
CA LYS A 202 11.47 -1.58 1.32
C LYS A 202 11.20 -0.08 1.31
N TRP A 203 12.23 0.70 0.98
CA TRP A 203 12.17 2.16 1.05
C TRP A 203 11.27 2.85 0.01
N GLY A 204 10.51 2.09 -0.80
CA GLY A 204 9.43 2.65 -1.62
C GLY A 204 8.39 3.41 -0.79
N VAL A 205 8.16 3.01 0.47
CA VAL A 205 7.33 3.78 1.42
C VAL A 205 7.90 5.16 1.68
N SER A 206 9.23 5.28 1.75
CA SER A 206 9.93 6.55 1.95
C SER A 206 9.68 7.50 0.78
N ARG A 207 9.59 7.01 -0.46
CA ARG A 207 9.21 7.84 -1.61
C ARG A 207 7.80 8.44 -1.44
N LEU A 208 6.83 7.63 -1.02
CA LEU A 208 5.46 8.11 -0.77
C LEU A 208 5.43 9.21 0.30
N ILE A 209 6.29 9.12 1.30
CA ILE A 209 6.37 10.09 2.40
C ILE A 209 7.15 11.34 1.98
N LEU A 210 8.25 11.21 1.24
CA LEU A 210 9.14 12.33 0.91
C LEU A 210 8.67 13.14 -0.29
N GLU A 211 8.11 12.47 -1.31
CA GLU A 211 7.81 13.07 -2.61
C GLU A 211 6.35 13.53 -2.73
N SER A 212 5.48 13.14 -1.79
CA SER A 212 4.10 13.65 -1.77
C SER A 212 4.05 15.08 -1.26
N ASP A 213 3.25 15.91 -1.92
CA ASP A 213 3.05 17.32 -1.56
C ASP A 213 1.57 17.74 -1.66
N PRO A 214 0.93 18.16 -0.54
CA PRO A 214 1.46 18.21 0.82
C PRO A 214 1.74 16.81 1.40
N ALA A 215 2.40 16.76 2.56
CA ALA A 215 2.66 15.50 3.25
C ALA A 215 1.34 14.76 3.57
N PRO A 216 1.24 13.44 3.35
CA PRO A 216 0.03 12.71 3.67
C PRO A 216 -0.15 12.58 5.19
N GLU A 217 -1.37 12.39 5.65
CA GLU A 217 -1.62 11.87 7.00
C GLU A 217 -1.21 10.40 7.06
N PHE A 218 -0.51 9.98 8.12
CA PHE A 218 0.01 8.62 8.27
C PHE A 218 -0.76 7.84 9.33
N VAL A 219 -1.14 6.60 9.01
CA VAL A 219 -1.79 5.67 9.94
C VAL A 219 -1.07 4.31 9.88
N PRO A 220 -0.30 3.93 10.92
CA PRO A 220 0.31 2.61 10.97
C PRO A 220 -0.77 1.57 11.30
N MET A 221 -0.62 0.38 10.74
CA MET A 221 -1.49 -0.77 10.97
C MET A 221 -0.65 -2.02 11.20
N PHE A 222 -1.16 -2.93 12.02
CA PHE A 222 -0.58 -4.25 12.19
C PHE A 222 -1.69 -5.32 12.15
N ILE A 223 -1.53 -6.32 11.30
CA ILE A 223 -2.47 -7.42 11.13
C ILE A 223 -1.84 -8.75 11.56
N HIS A 224 -2.64 -9.57 12.22
CA HIS A 224 -2.28 -10.91 12.64
C HIS A 224 -3.47 -11.87 12.53
N GLY A 225 -3.20 -13.13 12.18
CA GLY A 225 -4.18 -14.22 12.11
C GLY A 225 -4.62 -14.58 10.70
N THR A 226 -4.44 -13.69 9.72
CA THR A 226 -4.74 -13.98 8.30
C THR A 226 -3.78 -15.01 7.69
N GLN A 227 -2.59 -15.19 8.28
CA GLN A 227 -1.71 -16.31 7.95
C GLN A 227 -2.33 -17.66 8.30
N ASN A 228 -3.17 -17.75 9.34
CA ASN A 228 -3.84 -19.00 9.68
C ASN A 228 -5.04 -19.28 8.75
N ILE A 229 -5.61 -18.23 8.15
CA ILE A 229 -6.63 -18.34 7.10
C ILE A 229 -6.01 -18.86 5.79
N MET A 230 -4.80 -18.42 5.45
CA MET A 230 -4.07 -18.83 4.23
C MET A 230 -2.59 -19.11 4.51
N SER A 231 -2.31 -20.20 5.22
CA SER A 231 -0.94 -20.55 5.61
C SER A 231 -0.07 -20.92 4.41
N GLU A 232 1.19 -20.51 4.35
CA GLU A 232 2.04 -20.76 3.18
C GLU A 232 2.47 -22.22 3.01
N ASP A 233 2.44 -23.00 4.09
CA ASP A 233 2.66 -24.45 4.13
C ASP A 233 1.38 -25.28 3.91
N ARG A 234 0.23 -24.63 3.63
CA ARG A 234 -1.06 -25.30 3.49
C ARG A 234 -1.07 -26.40 2.42
N GLY A 235 -1.64 -27.55 2.79
CA GLY A 235 -1.96 -28.67 1.89
C GLY A 235 -3.23 -28.45 1.05
N PHE A 236 -3.67 -29.51 0.36
CA PHE A 236 -4.90 -29.50 -0.43
C PHE A 236 -6.15 -29.48 0.48
N PRO A 237 -7.19 -28.67 0.17
CA PRO A 237 -7.27 -27.69 -0.92
C PRO A 237 -6.54 -26.38 -0.61
N ARG A 238 -5.63 -25.97 -1.50
CA ARG A 238 -4.75 -24.80 -1.31
C ARG A 238 -5.44 -23.46 -1.57
N PHE A 239 -6.52 -23.47 -2.34
CA PHE A 239 -7.26 -22.28 -2.75
C PHE A 239 -8.34 -21.85 -1.74
N LEU A 240 -8.76 -22.77 -0.86
CA LEU A 240 -9.87 -22.53 0.06
C LEU A 240 -9.36 -21.85 1.35
N PRO A 241 -9.87 -20.68 1.75
CA PRO A 241 -9.53 -20.03 3.02
C PRO A 241 -10.04 -20.84 4.22
N ARG A 242 -9.26 -20.92 5.30
CA ARG A 242 -9.70 -21.57 6.55
C ARG A 242 -10.62 -20.64 7.33
N ILE A 243 -11.61 -21.23 7.99
CA ILE A 243 -12.56 -20.54 8.87
C ILE A 243 -12.23 -20.82 10.34
N GLY A 244 -12.95 -20.18 11.25
CA GLY A 244 -12.79 -20.35 12.70
C GLY A 244 -11.51 -19.73 13.26
N GLN A 245 -10.80 -18.93 12.47
CA GLN A 245 -9.53 -18.33 12.87
C GLN A 245 -9.76 -17.05 13.67
N ARG A 246 -8.77 -16.67 14.48
CA ARG A 246 -8.75 -15.37 15.19
C ARG A 246 -7.93 -14.38 14.38
N VAL A 247 -8.58 -13.32 13.91
CA VAL A 247 -7.96 -12.20 13.19
C VAL A 247 -7.93 -10.99 14.12
N ARG A 248 -6.74 -10.40 14.27
CA ARG A 248 -6.51 -9.21 15.09
C ARG A 248 -5.93 -8.11 14.21
N VAL A 249 -6.50 -6.92 14.30
CA VAL A 249 -6.00 -5.73 13.59
C VAL A 249 -5.80 -4.61 14.61
N MET A 250 -4.61 -4.02 14.62
CA MET A 250 -4.30 -2.83 15.41
C MET A 250 -4.14 -1.66 14.46
N ILE A 251 -4.86 -0.57 14.72
CA ILE A 251 -4.79 0.67 13.94
C ILE A 251 -4.27 1.77 14.86
N GLY A 252 -3.10 2.31 14.52
CA GLY A 252 -2.48 3.40 15.26
C GLY A 252 -3.24 4.71 15.13
N LYS A 253 -2.81 5.70 15.93
CA LYS A 253 -3.38 7.04 15.84
C LYS A 253 -2.97 7.70 14.52
N PRO A 254 -3.86 8.48 13.89
CA PRO A 254 -3.50 9.26 12.71
C PRO A 254 -2.47 10.32 13.13
N THR A 255 -1.39 10.43 12.38
CA THR A 255 -0.28 11.34 12.71
C THR A 255 0.10 12.17 11.50
N ASP A 256 0.40 13.44 11.72
CA ASP A 256 0.94 14.30 10.69
C ASP A 256 2.38 13.88 10.37
N VAL A 257 2.64 13.56 9.10
CA VAL A 257 3.96 13.19 8.60
C VAL A 257 4.98 14.30 8.82
N ASP A 258 4.60 15.58 8.70
CA ASP A 258 5.55 16.66 8.93
C ASP A 258 5.95 16.77 10.42
N SER A 259 5.13 16.24 11.34
CA SER A 259 5.50 16.14 12.76
C SER A 259 6.35 14.91 13.06
N LEU A 260 5.97 13.74 12.50
CA LEU A 260 6.62 12.46 12.80
C LEU A 260 7.92 12.23 12.02
N PHE A 261 7.94 12.61 10.74
CA PHE A 261 9.05 12.40 9.81
C PHE A 261 9.57 13.71 9.21
N GLY A 262 9.25 14.85 9.82
CA GLY A 262 9.55 16.19 9.30
C GLY A 262 11.02 16.45 9.04
N HIS A 263 11.92 15.89 9.85
CA HIS A 263 13.36 16.05 9.60
C HIS A 263 13.80 15.35 8.31
N TYR A 264 13.25 14.16 8.00
CA TYR A 264 13.54 13.45 6.74
C TYR A 264 13.04 14.26 5.54
N ARG A 265 11.82 14.82 5.64
CA ARG A 265 11.26 15.68 4.59
C ARG A 265 12.05 16.97 4.41
N THR A 266 12.53 17.57 5.49
CA THR A 266 13.38 18.77 5.43
C THR A 266 14.71 18.46 4.74
N SER A 267 15.37 17.35 5.08
CA SER A 267 16.59 16.91 4.42
C SER A 267 16.36 16.61 2.94
N TRP A 268 15.28 15.91 2.60
CA TRP A 268 14.91 15.63 1.22
C TRP A 268 14.69 16.91 0.40
N LYS A 269 13.94 17.89 0.93
CA LYS A 269 13.73 19.18 0.25
C LYS A 269 15.04 19.91 -0.03
N LYS A 270 15.97 19.95 0.94
CA LYS A 270 17.31 20.52 0.75
C LYS A 270 18.12 19.80 -0.32
N MET A 271 18.04 18.46 -0.37
CA MET A 271 18.71 17.68 -1.41
C MET A 271 18.14 18.00 -2.80
N VAL A 272 16.80 18.09 -2.92
CA VAL A 272 16.13 18.43 -4.18
C VAL A 272 16.49 19.85 -4.63
N GLU A 273 16.47 20.83 -3.73
CA GLU A 273 16.88 22.21 -4.03
C GLU A 273 18.33 22.27 -4.55
N LYS A 274 19.23 21.51 -3.93
CA LYS A 274 20.64 21.42 -4.35
C LYS A 274 20.82 20.73 -5.70
N ALA A 275 20.06 19.67 -5.97
CA ALA A 275 20.15 18.91 -7.22
C ALA A 275 19.45 19.61 -8.40
N GLY A 276 18.45 20.46 -8.13
CA GLY A 276 17.61 21.12 -9.14
C GLY A 276 16.58 20.19 -9.81
N ASP A 277 16.83 18.88 -9.82
CA ASP A 277 15.94 17.85 -10.34
C ASP A 277 15.91 16.62 -9.40
N PRO A 278 14.74 16.25 -8.84
CA PRO A 278 14.59 15.06 -8.00
C PRO A 278 15.07 13.76 -8.65
N ASP A 279 15.03 13.64 -9.98
CA ASP A 279 15.44 12.43 -10.70
C ASP A 279 16.96 12.19 -10.59
N GLN A 280 17.76 13.24 -10.33
CA GLN A 280 19.20 13.08 -10.07
C GLN A 280 19.46 12.38 -8.73
N LEU A 281 18.53 12.45 -7.78
CA LEU A 281 18.61 11.81 -6.47
C LEU A 281 18.19 10.33 -6.51
N ARG A 282 17.98 9.77 -7.70
CA ARG A 282 17.54 8.38 -7.89
C ARG A 282 18.54 7.37 -7.32
N HIS A 283 19.82 7.62 -7.57
CA HIS A 283 20.95 6.77 -7.20
C HIS A 283 21.97 7.48 -6.31
N ASP A 284 21.67 8.70 -5.88
CA ASP A 284 22.50 9.45 -4.96
C ASP A 284 22.62 8.70 -3.61
N PRO A 285 23.85 8.44 -3.11
CA PRO A 285 24.06 7.66 -1.89
C PRO A 285 23.39 8.26 -0.65
N GLU A 286 23.41 9.59 -0.51
CA GLU A 286 22.82 10.29 0.64
C GLU A 286 21.30 10.18 0.60
N ALA A 287 20.70 10.38 -0.58
CA ALA A 287 19.26 10.21 -0.78
C ALA A 287 18.80 8.76 -0.60
N VAL A 288 19.61 7.77 -0.99
CA VAL A 288 19.31 6.35 -0.74
C VAL A 288 19.35 6.06 0.76
N GLN A 289 20.39 6.52 1.47
CA GLN A 289 20.53 6.34 2.90
C GLN A 289 19.36 6.97 3.68
N LEU A 290 18.99 8.20 3.35
CA LEU A 290 17.83 8.89 3.92
C LEU A 290 16.55 8.06 3.77
N ARG A 291 16.35 7.46 2.60
CA ARG A 291 15.18 6.62 2.32
C ARG A 291 15.22 5.31 3.10
N VAL A 292 16.39 4.68 3.27
CA VAL A 292 16.56 3.47 4.10
C VAL A 292 16.21 3.77 5.56
N GLU A 293 16.75 4.86 6.12
CA GLU A 293 16.47 5.27 7.50
C GLU A 293 14.99 5.58 7.73
N LEU A 294 14.35 6.31 6.82
CA LEU A 294 12.92 6.58 6.90
C LEU A 294 12.08 5.28 6.79
N ALA A 295 12.50 4.32 5.97
CA ALA A 295 11.79 3.04 5.87
C ALA A 295 11.85 2.26 7.19
N LYS A 296 13.02 2.29 7.86
CA LYS A 296 13.17 1.75 9.20
C LYS A 296 12.30 2.50 10.22
N ALA A 297 12.30 3.83 10.20
CA ALA A 297 11.46 4.62 11.11
C ALA A 297 9.97 4.29 10.94
N VAL A 298 9.50 4.11 9.70
CA VAL A 298 8.13 3.65 9.44
C VAL A 298 7.90 2.25 10.01
N ARG A 299 8.81 1.29 9.78
CA ARG A 299 8.74 -0.07 10.36
C ARG A 299 8.61 0.00 11.88
N ASP A 300 9.37 0.87 12.54
CA ASP A 300 9.37 1.03 13.99
C ASP A 300 7.99 1.51 14.51
N GLU A 301 7.23 2.29 13.73
CA GLU A 301 5.82 2.63 14.07
C GLU A 301 4.89 1.42 14.03
N ILE A 302 5.08 0.49 13.07
CA ILE A 302 4.30 -0.75 13.00
C ILE A 302 4.75 -1.70 14.14
N GLN A 303 6.04 -1.71 14.47
CA GLN A 303 6.58 -2.49 15.58
C GLN A 303 5.94 -2.08 16.92
N LYS A 304 5.71 -0.79 17.16
CA LYS A 304 4.97 -0.32 18.37
C LYS A 304 3.59 -0.96 18.46
N LEU A 305 2.87 -1.08 17.34
CA LEU A 305 1.56 -1.72 17.31
C LEU A 305 1.66 -3.22 17.60
N ARG A 306 2.65 -3.90 17.01
CA ARG A 306 2.95 -5.31 17.30
C ARG A 306 3.21 -5.54 18.79
N LEU A 307 4.05 -4.73 19.42
CA LEU A 307 4.35 -4.85 20.85
C LEU A 307 3.11 -4.60 21.72
N SER A 308 2.32 -3.57 21.39
CA SER A 308 1.05 -3.30 22.09
C SER A 308 0.00 -4.39 21.90
N MET A 309 0.14 -5.21 20.85
CA MET A 309 -0.68 -6.40 20.61
C MET A 309 -0.28 -7.58 21.53
N GLY A 310 0.83 -7.48 22.26
CA GLY A 310 1.32 -8.46 23.25
C GLY A 310 2.41 -9.40 22.73
N PHE A 311 3.00 -9.14 21.57
CA PHE A 311 4.14 -9.91 21.08
C PHE A 311 5.44 -9.48 21.76
N ALA A 312 6.36 -10.44 21.94
CA ALA A 312 7.67 -10.19 22.54
C ALA A 312 8.51 -9.22 21.70
N PRO A 313 9.36 -8.38 22.32
CA PRO A 313 10.37 -7.60 21.61
C PRO A 313 11.20 -8.46 20.64
N GLU A 314 11.60 -7.88 19.51
CA GLU A 314 12.52 -8.54 18.61
C GLU A 314 13.92 -8.48 19.22
N GLU A 315 14.58 -9.64 19.36
CA GLU A 315 15.94 -9.72 19.89
C GLU A 315 16.99 -9.34 18.83
N ASP A 316 16.67 -9.56 17.55
CA ASP A 316 17.55 -9.25 16.42
C ASP A 316 17.19 -7.90 15.79
N GLU A 317 17.88 -6.83 16.21
CA GLU A 317 17.73 -5.50 15.62
C GLU A 317 18.10 -5.45 14.13
N THR A 318 18.89 -6.42 13.65
CA THR A 318 19.29 -6.48 12.24
C THR A 318 18.15 -6.94 11.33
N ALA A 319 17.04 -7.47 11.88
CA ALA A 319 15.84 -7.79 11.11
C ALA A 319 15.26 -6.58 10.36
N ALA A 320 15.55 -5.36 10.81
CA ALA A 320 15.18 -4.11 10.14
C ALA A 320 16.07 -3.74 8.95
N LEU A 321 17.21 -4.40 8.75
CA LEU A 321 18.22 -4.08 7.73
C LEU A 321 18.08 -4.96 6.50
N ALA A 322 18.14 -4.39 5.29
CA ALA A 322 18.00 -5.16 4.05
C ALA A 322 19.12 -6.20 3.87
N GLU A 323 20.32 -5.87 4.35
CA GLU A 323 21.54 -6.68 4.31
C GLU A 323 21.35 -8.03 5.01
N THR A 324 20.64 -8.05 6.14
CA THR A 324 20.34 -9.28 6.88
C THR A 324 19.58 -10.29 6.03
N TRP A 325 18.69 -9.80 5.17
CA TRP A 325 17.84 -10.62 4.31
C TRP A 325 18.45 -10.93 2.95
N SER A 326 19.66 -10.43 2.66
CA SER A 326 20.40 -10.77 1.43
C SER A 326 20.76 -12.26 1.35
N LYS A 327 20.79 -12.94 2.51
CA LYS A 327 21.05 -14.39 2.65
C LYS A 327 19.91 -15.28 2.13
N GLU A 328 18.73 -14.71 1.90
CA GLU A 328 17.59 -15.50 1.45
C GLU A 328 17.73 -16.00 0.01
N PRO A 329 17.28 -17.23 -0.27
CA PRO A 329 17.38 -17.78 -1.61
C PRO A 329 16.52 -16.99 -2.59
N ASN A 330 16.95 -16.97 -3.85
CA ASN A 330 16.20 -16.38 -4.93
C ASN A 330 15.10 -17.35 -5.41
N LYS A 331 14.09 -17.56 -4.56
CA LYS A 331 12.97 -18.51 -4.79
C LYS A 331 11.64 -17.83 -4.46
N ARG A 332 10.57 -18.29 -5.12
CA ARG A 332 9.21 -17.75 -4.90
C ARG A 332 8.68 -18.06 -3.50
N LYS A 333 8.77 -19.32 -3.09
CA LYS A 333 8.39 -19.79 -1.75
C LYS A 333 9.56 -20.50 -1.10
N PHE A 334 9.85 -20.16 0.15
CA PHE A 334 10.93 -20.76 0.91
C PHE A 334 10.74 -20.53 2.41
N LYS A 335 11.44 -21.33 3.22
CA LYS A 335 11.64 -21.05 4.64
C LYS A 335 12.91 -20.18 4.77
N SER A 336 12.80 -19.01 5.37
CA SER A 336 13.91 -18.07 5.51
C SER A 336 14.98 -18.64 6.44
N PRO A 337 16.27 -18.61 6.05
CA PRO A 337 17.36 -18.99 6.94
C PRO A 337 17.68 -17.92 7.99
N VAL A 338 17.06 -16.73 7.89
CA VAL A 338 17.29 -15.60 8.80
C VAL A 338 16.52 -15.81 10.10
N ASP A 339 15.22 -16.04 9.99
CA ASP A 339 14.29 -16.03 11.13
C ASP A 339 13.33 -17.24 11.12
N GLY A 340 13.51 -18.19 10.21
CA GLY A 340 12.66 -19.36 10.09
C GLY A 340 11.27 -19.11 9.49
N SER A 341 10.97 -17.90 9.05
CA SER A 341 9.67 -17.52 8.48
C SER A 341 9.37 -18.25 7.17
N LEU A 342 8.08 -18.47 6.88
CA LEU A 342 7.64 -18.88 5.55
C LEU A 342 7.42 -17.63 4.69
N VAL A 343 8.20 -17.49 3.63
CA VAL A 343 8.17 -16.33 2.74
C VAL A 343 7.56 -16.72 1.41
N ASN A 344 6.65 -15.89 0.91
CA ASN A 344 6.11 -15.96 -0.44
C ASN A 344 6.33 -14.63 -1.16
N ARG A 345 7.36 -14.61 -2.01
CA ARG A 345 7.65 -13.54 -2.95
C ARG A 345 6.71 -13.72 -4.13
N HIS A 346 5.54 -13.12 -4.01
CA HIS A 346 4.54 -13.03 -5.06
C HIS A 346 5.09 -12.53 -6.39
#